data_AF-A0A368F1F8-F1
#
_entry.id   AF-A0A368F1F8-F1
#
_cell.length_a   1.000
_cell.length_b   1.000
_cell.length_c   1.000
_cell.angle_alpha   90.00
_cell.angle_beta   90.00
_cell.angle_gamma   90.00
#
_symmetry.space_group_name_H-M   'P 1'
#
loop_
_entity.id
_entity.type
_entity.pdbx_description
1 polymer ?
#
loop_
_entity_poly.entity_id
_entity_poly.type
_entity_poly.pdbx_seq_one_letter_code
_entity_poly.pdbx_strand_id
1 'polypeptide(L)'
;FQATRSWFSELKEFGVGSANVLTPALWNRRSPDPKVHIQIGHYTQMVWAETDKVGCGIQHCPGVQTLVVCNYLKGGNVMNRKIYELGQPCSMCPKGYKCTADKLCARN
;
A
#
# COMPACT_ATOMS: atom_id res chain seq x y z
N PHE A 1 -13.82 -4.51 -6.61
CA PHE A 1 -12.60 -5.36 -6.56
C PHE A 1 -11.53 -5.00 -7.59
N GLN A 2 -11.85 -4.38 -8.73
CA GLN A 2 -10.84 -4.11 -9.78
C GLN A 2 -9.75 -3.11 -9.32
N ALA A 3 -10.13 -1.99 -8.72
CA ALA A 3 -9.19 -0.97 -8.24
C ALA A 3 -8.19 -1.52 -7.21
N THR A 4 -8.67 -2.19 -6.16
CA THR A 4 -7.80 -2.77 -5.12
C THR A 4 -6.85 -3.84 -5.66
N ARG A 5 -7.29 -4.64 -6.64
CA ARG A 5 -6.41 -5.62 -7.31
C ARG A 5 -5.34 -4.94 -8.15
N SER A 6 -5.71 -3.89 -8.88
CA SER A 6 -4.78 -3.09 -9.70
C SER A 6 -3.72 -2.39 -8.84
N TRP A 7 -4.13 -1.81 -7.71
CA TRP A 7 -3.20 -1.16 -6.79
C TRP A 7 -2.26 -2.15 -6.12
N PHE A 8 -2.77 -3.31 -5.70
CA PHE A 8 -1.94 -4.33 -5.03
C PHE A 8 -1.00 -5.05 -5.99
N SER A 9 -1.34 -5.16 -7.29
CA SER A 9 -0.51 -5.87 -8.28
C SER A 9 0.82 -5.16 -8.58
N GLU A 10 0.96 -3.88 -8.24
CA GLU A 10 2.22 -3.14 -8.38
C GLU A 10 3.42 -3.86 -7.73
N LEU A 11 3.21 -4.54 -6.59
CA LEU A 11 4.26 -5.35 -5.97
C LEU A 11 4.73 -6.48 -6.91
N LYS A 12 3.80 -7.20 -7.50
CA LYS A 12 4.11 -8.33 -8.38
C LYS A 12 4.76 -7.84 -9.68
N GLU A 13 4.31 -6.70 -10.20
CA GLU A 13 4.74 -6.18 -11.49
C GLU A 13 6.09 -5.46 -11.41
N PHE A 14 6.30 -4.66 -10.36
CA PHE A 14 7.45 -3.77 -10.26
C PHE A 14 8.35 -4.08 -9.07
N GLY A 15 7.82 -4.68 -8.00
CA GLY A 15 8.58 -5.03 -6.80
C GLY A 15 8.98 -3.82 -5.95
N VAL A 16 9.35 -4.09 -4.69
CA VAL A 16 9.89 -3.11 -3.74
C VAL A 16 11.35 -3.41 -3.38
N GLY A 17 11.72 -4.70 -3.33
CA GLY A 17 13.00 -5.18 -2.84
C GLY A 17 12.95 -5.66 -1.39
N SER A 18 13.94 -6.45 -0.98
CA SER A 18 13.97 -7.16 0.31
C SER A 18 14.12 -6.23 1.52
N ALA A 19 14.67 -5.03 1.34
CA ALA A 19 14.80 -4.04 2.41
C ALA A 19 13.45 -3.47 2.86
N ASN A 20 12.40 -3.57 2.02
CA ASN A 20 11.06 -3.06 2.28
C ASN A 20 11.00 -1.55 2.61
N VAL A 21 11.92 -0.76 2.06
CA VAL A 21 12.01 0.70 2.24
C VAL A 21 11.52 1.43 1.00
N LEU A 22 10.64 2.42 1.18
CA LEU A 22 10.20 3.29 0.10
C LEU A 22 11.23 4.39 -0.16
N THR A 23 12.17 4.12 -1.06
CA THR A 23 13.25 5.07 -1.40
C THR A 23 12.86 6.01 -2.55
N PRO A 24 13.52 7.18 -2.68
CA PRO A 24 13.37 8.03 -3.86
C PRO A 24 13.72 7.32 -5.16
N ALA A 25 14.69 6.40 -5.13
CA ALA A 25 15.04 5.59 -6.30
C ALA A 25 13.90 4.66 -6.71
N LEU A 26 13.21 4.03 -5.74
CA LEU A 26 12.05 3.18 -5.98
C LEU A 26 10.85 3.98 -6.52
N TRP A 27 10.61 5.17 -5.95
CA TRP A 27 9.52 6.07 -6.33
C TRP A 27 9.66 6.62 -7.75
N ASN A 28 10.90 6.96 -8.14
CA ASN A 28 11.19 7.59 -9.42
C ASN A 28 11.65 6.60 -10.51
N ARG A 29 11.42 5.29 -10.33
CA ARG A 29 11.79 4.29 -11.34
C ARG A 29 11.09 4.58 -12.66
N ARG A 30 11.81 4.35 -13.76
CA ARG A 30 11.31 4.52 -15.11
C ARG A 30 11.52 3.23 -15.90
N SER A 31 10.53 2.88 -16.71
CA SER A 31 10.69 1.82 -17.69
C SER A 31 11.44 2.37 -18.92
N PRO A 32 12.29 1.56 -19.57
CA PRO A 32 12.81 1.87 -20.89
C PRO A 32 11.70 1.96 -21.96
N ASP A 33 10.60 1.23 -21.76
CA ASP A 33 9.40 1.36 -22.59
C ASP A 33 8.57 2.58 -22.13
N PRO A 34 8.41 3.62 -22.96
CA PRO A 34 7.67 4.83 -22.60
C PRO A 34 6.18 4.58 -22.35
N LYS A 35 5.63 3.44 -22.79
CA LYS A 35 4.23 3.06 -22.54
C LYS A 35 4.01 2.46 -21.16
N VAL A 36 5.08 2.10 -20.44
CA VAL A 36 5.00 1.49 -19.11
C VAL A 36 5.28 2.54 -18.05
N HIS A 37 4.24 2.88 -17.29
CA HIS A 37 4.36 3.74 -16.12
C HIS A 37 4.56 2.89 -14.88
N ILE A 38 5.75 2.98 -14.27
CA ILE A 38 6.06 2.28 -13.03
C ILE A 38 5.46 3.08 -11.88
N GLN A 39 4.55 2.46 -11.13
CA GLN A 39 3.98 3.01 -9.91
C GLN A 39 4.07 1.95 -8.80
N ILE A 40 4.34 2.40 -7.58
CA ILE A 40 4.40 1.52 -6.41
C ILE A 40 3.65 2.10 -5.20
N GLY A 41 3.26 3.38 -5.31
CA GLY A 41 2.69 4.16 -4.22
C GLY A 41 1.32 3.66 -3.78
N HIS A 42 0.57 2.98 -4.66
CA HIS A 42 -0.72 2.43 -4.27
C HIS A 42 -0.53 1.18 -3.42
N TYR A 43 0.33 0.25 -3.86
CA TYR A 43 0.68 -0.93 -3.07
C TYR A 43 1.26 -0.53 -1.72
N THR A 44 2.27 0.35 -1.69
CA THR A 44 2.93 0.73 -0.43
C THR A 44 1.97 1.35 0.57
N GLN A 45 0.98 2.11 0.10
CA GLN A 45 -0.06 2.65 0.98
C GLN A 45 -1.03 1.57 1.48
N MET A 46 -1.43 0.63 0.62
CA MET A 46 -2.35 -0.45 1.00
C MET A 46 -1.79 -1.34 2.12
N VAL A 47 -0.46 -1.52 2.16
CA VAL A 47 0.23 -2.38 3.15
C VAL A 47 1.03 -1.58 4.18
N TRP A 48 0.78 -0.28 4.30
CA TRP A 48 1.49 0.57 5.25
C TRP A 48 1.12 0.21 6.69
N ALA A 49 2.08 -0.21 7.52
CA ALA A 49 1.81 -0.82 8.83
C ALA A 49 1.04 0.08 9.80
N GLU A 50 1.31 1.39 9.77
CA GLU A 50 0.65 2.34 10.67
C GLU A 50 -0.76 2.74 10.22
N THR A 51 -1.15 2.38 8.99
CA THR A 51 -2.44 2.72 8.41
C THR A 51 -3.50 1.71 8.86
N ASP A 52 -4.40 2.16 9.74
CA ASP A 52 -5.42 1.30 10.38
C ASP A 52 -6.87 1.66 10.01
N LYS A 53 -7.07 2.73 9.23
CA LYS A 53 -8.39 3.21 8.81
C LYS A 53 -8.36 3.68 7.37
N VAL A 54 -9.37 3.24 6.61
CA VAL A 54 -9.57 3.59 5.21
C VAL A 54 -11.04 3.93 4.98
N GLY A 55 -11.29 4.93 4.13
CA GLY A 55 -12.62 5.26 3.61
C GLY A 55 -12.55 5.38 2.10
N CYS A 56 -13.46 4.73 1.39
CA CYS A 56 -13.48 4.72 -0.07
C CYS A 56 -14.81 5.25 -0.62
N GLY A 57 -14.73 5.96 -1.75
CA GLY A 57 -15.88 6.41 -2.53
C GLY A 57 -15.77 5.90 -3.96
N ILE A 58 -16.91 5.58 -4.56
CA ILE A 58 -17.02 5.16 -5.95
C ILE A 58 -18.05 6.06 -6.63
N GLN A 59 -17.65 6.71 -7.71
CA GLN A 59 -18.53 7.54 -8.52
C GLN A 59 -18.42 7.13 -9.98
N HIS A 60 -19.54 6.75 -10.60
CA HIS A 60 -19.60 6.62 -12.04
C HIS A 60 -19.79 8.01 -12.66
N CYS A 61 -18.86 8.45 -13.50
CA CYS A 61 -18.96 9.70 -14.26
C CYS A 61 -19.27 9.37 -15.73
N PRO A 62 -20.54 9.48 -16.17
CA PRO A 62 -20.95 9.11 -17.53
C PRO A 62 -20.12 9.84 -18.60
N GLY A 63 -19.69 9.10 -19.63
CA GLY A 63 -18.87 9.65 -20.72
C GLY A 63 -17.41 9.94 -20.35
N VAL A 64 -16.98 9.69 -19.10
CA VAL A 64 -15.60 9.92 -18.64
C VAL A 64 -14.98 8.62 -18.13
N GLN A 65 -15.27 8.25 -16.88
CA GLN A 65 -14.78 7.03 -16.24
C GLN A 65 -15.53 6.76 -14.93
N THR A 66 -15.39 5.56 -14.39
CA THR A 66 -15.73 5.30 -12.99
C THR A 66 -14.51 5.63 -12.13
N LEU A 67 -14.68 6.54 -11.18
CA LEU A 67 -13.65 6.93 -10.21
C LEU A 67 -13.80 6.09 -8.95
N VAL A 68 -12.69 5.52 -8.50
CA VAL A 68 -12.56 4.87 -7.19
C VAL A 68 -11.47 5.59 -6.43
N VAL A 69 -11.81 6.14 -5.28
CA VAL A 69 -10.86 6.87 -4.43
C VAL A 69 -10.91 6.27 -3.05
N CYS A 70 -9.75 5.97 -2.47
CA CYS A 70 -9.62 5.56 -1.08
C CYS A 70 -8.68 6.51 -0.35
N ASN A 71 -9.16 7.06 0.76
CA ASN A 71 -8.38 7.87 1.67
C ASN A 71 -8.00 7.04 2.88
N TYR A 72 -6.75 7.19 3.31
CA TYR A 72 -6.20 6.52 4.49
C TYR A 72 -6.00 7.57 5.58
N LEU A 73 -6.55 7.33 6.78
CA LEU A 73 -6.53 8.35 7.84
C LEU A 73 -5.11 8.69 8.26
N LYS A 74 -4.32 7.65 8.54
CA LYS A 74 -2.86 7.77 8.66
C LYS A 74 -2.28 7.49 7.29
N GLY A 75 -1.83 8.56 6.63
CA GLY A 75 -1.13 8.45 5.36
C GLY A 75 0.19 7.71 5.53
N GLY A 76 0.46 6.83 4.59
CA GLY A 76 1.73 6.15 4.45
C GLY A 76 2.63 6.87 3.45
N ASN A 77 3.41 6.10 2.70
CA ASN A 77 4.28 6.59 1.63
C ASN A 77 5.29 7.65 2.07
N VAL A 78 5.75 7.56 3.33
CA VAL A 78 6.78 8.44 3.83
C VAL A 78 8.14 7.99 3.29
N MET A 79 8.81 8.89 2.56
CA MET A 79 10.10 8.59 1.94
C MET A 79 11.14 8.12 2.97
N ASN A 80 11.98 7.18 2.56
CA ASN A 80 13.04 6.56 3.36
C ASN A 80 12.56 5.84 4.63
N ARG A 81 11.27 5.52 4.74
CA ARG A 81 10.74 4.65 5.79
C ARG A 81 10.42 3.27 5.25
N LYS A 82 10.45 2.28 6.15
CA LYS A 82 9.92 0.95 5.86
C LYS A 82 8.41 1.02 5.67
N ILE A 83 7.90 0.25 4.72
CA ILE A 83 6.46 0.11 4.48
C ILE A 83 5.79 -0.58 5.69
N TYR A 84 6.45 -1.63 6.17
CA TYR A 84 6.16 -2.33 7.42
C TYR A 84 7.44 -2.94 7.99
N GLU A 85 7.48 -3.17 9.30
CA GLU A 85 8.62 -3.83 9.93
C GLU A 85 8.70 -5.30 9.50
N LEU A 86 9.91 -5.75 9.18
CA LEU A 86 10.19 -7.13 8.83
C LEU A 86 10.35 -7.96 10.10
N GLY A 87 9.70 -9.11 10.18
CA GLY A 87 9.79 -10.00 11.33
C GLY A 87 8.74 -11.09 11.32
N GLN A 88 8.74 -11.91 12.39
CA GLN A 88 7.67 -12.87 12.61
C GLN A 88 6.34 -12.13 12.83
N PRO A 89 5.24 -12.60 12.24
CA PRO A 89 3.96 -11.93 12.41
C PRO A 89 3.58 -11.77 13.90
N CYS A 90 3.03 -10.62 14.23
CA CYS A 90 2.63 -10.24 15.59
C CYS A 90 3.76 -10.11 16.64
N SER A 91 5.04 -10.28 16.27
CA SER A 91 6.16 -10.15 17.23
C SER A 91 6.31 -8.73 17.82
N MET A 92 5.76 -7.73 17.14
CA MET A 92 5.86 -6.31 17.50
C MET A 92 4.50 -5.60 17.47
N CYS A 93 3.40 -6.29 17.79
CA CYS A 93 2.11 -5.61 17.90
C CYS A 93 2.17 -4.49 18.96
N PRO A 94 1.61 -3.29 18.68
CA PRO A 94 1.60 -2.21 19.65
C PRO A 94 0.83 -2.59 20.93
N LYS A 95 1.15 -1.93 22.04
CA LYS A 95 0.47 -2.16 23.33
C LYS A 95 -1.05 -1.99 23.17
N GLY A 96 -1.81 -2.99 23.65
CA GLY A 96 -3.27 -3.00 23.59
C GLY A 96 -3.85 -3.57 22.29
N TYR A 97 -3.01 -3.98 21.33
CA TYR A 97 -3.41 -4.76 20.18
C TYR A 97 -3.22 -6.26 20.46
N LYS A 98 -4.04 -7.09 19.85
CA LYS A 98 -3.95 -8.56 19.88
C LYS A 98 -3.63 -9.08 18.48
N CYS A 99 -2.94 -10.21 18.44
CA CYS A 99 -2.72 -10.95 17.20
C CYS A 99 -4.01 -11.68 16.79
N THR A 100 -4.44 -11.49 15.54
CA THR A 100 -5.58 -12.21 14.97
C THR A 100 -5.15 -13.55 14.37
N ALA A 101 -6.12 -14.42 14.05
CA ALA A 101 -5.86 -15.66 13.32
C ALA A 101 -5.21 -15.42 11.95
N ASP A 102 -5.52 -14.28 11.33
CA ASP A 102 -4.95 -13.80 10.06
C ASP A 102 -3.57 -13.14 10.23
N LYS A 103 -2.99 -13.21 11.43
CA LYS A 103 -1.65 -12.70 11.76
C LYS A 103 -1.53 -11.17 11.64
N LEU A 104 -2.62 -10.46 11.94
CA LEU A 104 -2.67 -8.99 12.00
C LEU A 104 -2.75 -8.50 13.45
N CYS A 105 -2.29 -7.28 13.70
CA CYS A 105 -2.49 -6.61 14.98
C CYS A 105 -3.83 -5.84 14.96
N ALA A 106 -4.77 -6.19 15.83
CA ALA A 106 -6.07 -5.52 15.94
C ALA A 106 -6.37 -5.10 17.39
N ARG A 107 -7.07 -3.97 17.57
CA ARG A 107 -7.68 -3.63 18.86
C ARG A 107 -9.11 -4.18 18.85
N ASN A 108 -9.44 -4.92 19.91
CA ASN A 108 -10.83 -5.28 20.21
C ASN A 108 -11.67 -4.02 20.42
#